data_AF-A0A534J7Y7-F1
#
_entry.id   AF-A0A534J7Y7-F1
#
_cell.length_a   1.000
_cell.length_b   1.000
_cell.length_c   1.000
_cell.angle_alpha   90.00
_cell.angle_beta   90.00
_cell.angle_gamma   90.00
#
_symmetry.space_group_name_H-M   'P 1'
#
loop_
_entity.id
_entity.type
_entity.pdbx_description
1 polymer ?
#
loop_
_entity_poly.entity_id
_entity_poly.type
_entity_poly.pdbx_seq_one_letter_code
_entity_poly.pdbx_strand_id
1 'polypeptide(L)'
;KWAQTARVSAFFDIGNVFQTGNKLKFFGPDGATVDNYHFSTKELKRSVGLAVQWLAPLGLFRFSFGVPLNSKRAIGAQTWGDETEGFQFSVGNAF
;
A
#
# COMPACT_ATOMS: atom_id res chain seq x y z
N LYS A 1 26.33 19.58 -8.30
CA LYS A 1 25.99 19.04 -9.64
C LYS A 1 24.99 17.86 -9.59
N TRP A 2 25.07 16.91 -8.64
CA TRP A 2 24.11 15.79 -8.53
C TRP A 2 22.87 16.05 -7.66
N ALA A 3 22.99 16.90 -6.63
CA ALA A 3 21.87 17.27 -5.76
C ALA A 3 20.74 18.04 -6.46
N GLN A 4 20.95 18.50 -7.71
CA GLN A 4 19.92 19.18 -8.51
C GLN A 4 19.09 18.22 -9.37
N THR A 5 19.46 16.93 -9.48
CA THR A 5 18.74 15.94 -10.31
C THR A 5 18.12 14.80 -9.51
N ALA A 6 18.47 14.66 -8.22
CA ALA A 6 17.91 13.66 -7.32
C ALA A 6 17.28 14.28 -6.07
N ARG A 7 16.12 13.77 -5.65
CA ARG A 7 15.41 14.14 -4.43
C ARG A 7 15.28 12.91 -3.54
N VAL A 8 15.65 13.06 -2.28
CA VAL A 8 15.44 12.06 -1.23
C VAL A 8 14.32 12.55 -0.32
N SER A 9 13.43 11.65 0.09
CA SER A 9 12.38 11.93 1.05
C SER A 9 12.19 10.78 2.03
N ALA A 10 11.78 11.10 3.24
CA ALA A 10 11.13 10.16 4.15
C ALA A 10 9.62 10.40 4.09
N PHE A 11 8.83 9.35 4.30
CA PHE A 11 7.36 9.44 4.26
C PHE A 11 6.71 8.66 5.41
N PHE A 12 5.50 9.11 5.74
CA PHE A 12 4.52 8.40 6.55
C PHE A 12 3.19 8.49 5.82
N ASP A 13 2.67 7.34 5.39
CA ASP A 13 1.45 7.27 4.60
C ASP A 13 0.33 6.62 5.41
N ILE A 14 -0.90 7.05 5.14
CA ILE A 14 -2.12 6.49 5.73
C ILE A 14 -3.23 6.40 4.68
N GLY A 15 -3.91 5.25 4.62
CA GLY A 15 -4.98 5.02 3.65
C GLY A 15 -5.94 3.92 4.08
N ASN A 16 -7.13 3.91 3.48
CA ASN A 16 -8.11 2.85 3.65
C ASN A 16 -9.04 2.80 2.44
N VAL A 17 -9.48 1.60 2.09
CA VAL A 17 -10.59 1.37 1.15
C VAL A 17 -11.64 0.58 1.92
N PHE A 18 -12.90 1.02 1.82
CA PHE A 18 -14.01 0.44 2.55
C PHE A 18 -15.27 0.43 1.69
N GLN A 19 -16.21 -0.44 2.05
CA GLN A 19 -17.53 -0.54 1.46
C GLN A 19 -18.52 0.34 2.21
N THR A 20 -19.42 0.97 1.46
CA THR A 20 -20.62 1.61 2.01
C THR A 20 -21.87 0.78 1.67
N GLY A 21 -22.65 0.41 2.68
CA GLY A 21 -23.93 -0.31 2.52
C GLY A 21 -23.83 -1.83 2.64
N ASN A 22 -24.98 -2.51 2.72
CA ASN A 22 -25.07 -3.91 3.20
C ASN A 22 -25.52 -4.94 2.16
N LYS A 23 -25.57 -4.57 0.86
CA LYS A 23 -26.13 -5.44 -0.19
C LYS A 23 -25.14 -6.51 -0.67
N LEU A 24 -23.84 -6.21 -0.67
CA LEU A 24 -22.79 -7.13 -1.07
C LEU A 24 -22.22 -7.84 0.16
N LYS A 25 -22.00 -9.15 0.02
CA LYS A 25 -21.28 -9.98 0.99
C LYS A 25 -19.92 -10.33 0.40
N PHE A 26 -18.89 -10.13 1.21
CA PHE A 26 -17.53 -10.55 0.88
C PHE A 26 -17.23 -11.83 1.64
N PHE A 27 -16.51 -12.74 1.01
CA PHE A 27 -16.20 -14.04 1.60
C PHE A 27 -14.70 -14.20 1.77
N GLY A 28 -14.34 -14.85 2.88
CA GLY A 28 -12.97 -15.31 3.13
C GLY A 28 -12.53 -16.39 2.13
N PRO A 29 -11.26 -16.81 2.19
CA PRO A 29 -10.71 -17.87 1.34
C PRO A 29 -11.49 -19.20 1.39
N ASP A 30 -12.19 -19.48 2.49
CA ASP A 30 -13.04 -20.66 2.68
C ASP A 30 -14.37 -20.61 1.91
N GLY A 31 -14.72 -19.46 1.31
CA GLY A 31 -15.97 -19.25 0.59
C GLY A 31 -17.24 -19.26 1.47
N ALA A 32 -17.10 -19.30 2.79
CA ALA A 32 -18.20 -19.45 3.74
C ALA A 32 -18.23 -18.36 4.79
N THR A 33 -17.06 -17.95 5.30
CA THR A 33 -16.95 -16.88 6.30
C THR A 33 -17.22 -15.54 5.63
N VAL A 34 -18.21 -14.79 6.14
CA VAL A 34 -18.51 -13.44 5.66
C VAL A 34 -17.54 -12.45 6.30
N ASP A 35 -16.79 -11.73 5.46
CA ASP A 35 -15.89 -10.66 5.89
C ASP A 35 -16.58 -9.29 5.80
N ASN A 36 -16.20 -8.37 6.68
CA ASN A 36 -16.81 -7.05 6.80
C ASN A 36 -15.80 -5.94 6.47
N TYR A 37 -16.02 -5.30 5.33
CA TYR A 37 -15.19 -4.19 4.83
C TYR A 37 -15.78 -2.80 5.10
N HIS A 38 -16.62 -2.65 6.12
CA HIS A 38 -17.14 -1.33 6.51
C HIS A 38 -16.06 -0.44 7.13
N PHE A 39 -16.29 0.87 7.04
CA PHE A 39 -15.37 1.84 7.62
C PHE A 39 -15.16 1.61 9.13
N SER A 40 -13.89 1.55 9.52
CA SER A 40 -13.47 1.51 10.90
C SER A 40 -12.11 2.20 10.99
N THR A 41 -11.92 3.05 12.01
CA THR A 41 -10.66 3.74 12.25
C THR A 41 -9.49 2.78 12.53
N LYS A 42 -9.81 1.55 12.96
CA LYS A 42 -8.82 0.48 13.19
C LYS A 42 -8.28 -0.11 11.88
N GLU A 43 -9.00 0.06 10.77
CA GLU A 43 -8.61 -0.46 9.45
C GLU A 43 -7.72 0.50 8.64
N LEU A 44 -7.47 1.72 9.13
CA LEU A 44 -6.54 2.66 8.49
C LEU A 44 -5.14 2.06 8.42
N LYS A 45 -4.72 1.65 7.22
CA LYS A 45 -3.39 1.09 6.94
C LYS A 45 -2.36 2.20 6.93
N ARG A 46 -1.19 1.92 7.47
CA ARG A 46 -0.12 2.89 7.69
C ARG A 46 1.21 2.30 7.27
N SER A 47 2.08 3.14 6.74
CA SER A 47 3.45 2.77 6.41
C SER A 47 4.41 3.92 6.67
N VAL A 48 5.68 3.57 6.85
CA VAL A 48 6.80 4.52 6.86
C VAL A 48 7.84 4.07 5.85
N GLY A 49 8.59 5.00 5.29
CA GLY A 49 9.64 4.61 4.37
C GLY A 49 10.51 5.75 3.87
N LEU A 50 11.38 5.38 2.95
CA LEU A 50 12.28 6.28 2.24
C LEU A 50 11.99 6.19 0.74
N ALA A 51 12.14 7.32 0.05
CA ALA A 51 12.01 7.38 -1.38
C ALA A 51 13.15 8.20 -2.00
N VAL A 52 13.52 7.81 -3.21
CA VAL A 52 14.46 8.53 -4.06
C VAL A 52 13.81 8.74 -5.41
N GLN A 53 13.82 9.99 -5.86
CA GLN A 53 13.38 10.38 -7.19
C GLN A 53 14.58 10.93 -7.94
N TRP A 54 14.87 10.38 -9.11
CA TRP A 54 16.00 10.78 -9.94
C TRP A 54 15.54 11.10 -11.35
N LEU A 55 15.78 12.34 -11.79
CA LEU A 55 15.56 12.76 -13.16
C LEU A 55 16.78 12.39 -14.01
N ALA A 56 16.67 11.29 -14.76
CA ALA A 56 17.71 10.83 -15.67
C ALA A 56 17.39 11.28 -17.12
N PRO A 57 18.36 11.24 -18.04
CA PRO A 57 18.16 11.64 -19.44
C PRO A 57 17.03 10.89 -20.16
N LEU A 58 16.71 9.67 -19.71
CA LEU A 58 15.70 8.78 -20.31
C LEU A 58 14.32 8.91 -19.64
N GLY A 59 14.18 9.76 -18.62
CA GLY A 59 12.92 9.97 -17.91
C GLY A 59 13.06 9.96 -16.39
N LEU A 60 11.93 10.02 -15.71
CA LEU A 60 11.88 10.06 -14.26
C LEU A 60 11.93 8.65 -13.68
N PHE A 61 12.86 8.43 -12.77
CA PHE A 61 12.95 7.21 -11.97
C PHE A 61 12.48 7.51 -10.56
N ARG A 62 11.59 6.68 -10.02
CA ARG A 62 11.10 6.76 -8.64
C ARG A 62 11.31 5.42 -7.98
N PHE A 63 11.91 5.43 -6.81
CA PHE A 63 12.13 4.25 -5.98
C PHE A 63 11.63 4.55 -4.59
N SER A 64 11.00 3.57 -3.95
CA SER A 64 10.59 3.66 -2.56
C SER A 64 10.77 2.33 -1.86
N PHE A 65 11.17 2.40 -0.60
CA PHE A 65 11.15 1.26 0.31
C PHE A 65 10.27 1.62 1.51
N GLY A 66 9.15 0.91 1.64
CA GLY A 66 8.16 1.10 2.68
C GLY A 66 8.04 -0.09 3.62
N VAL A 67 7.77 0.19 4.89
CA VAL A 67 7.47 -0.81 5.91
C VAL A 67 6.03 -0.58 6.39
N PRO A 68 5.13 -1.57 6.25
CA PRO A 68 3.78 -1.46 6.79
C PRO A 68 3.82 -1.53 8.32
N LEU A 69 3.10 -0.63 8.99
CA LEU A 69 3.07 -0.54 10.45
C LEU A 69 1.97 -1.40 11.09
N ASN A 70 0.93 -1.74 10.33
CA ASN A 70 -0.23 -2.47 10.83
C ASN A 70 -0.82 -3.42 9.80
N SER A 71 0.03 -4.10 9.02
CA SER A 71 -0.42 -5.16 8.13
C SER A 71 -1.04 -6.31 8.93
N LYS A 72 -2.12 -6.87 8.41
CA LYS A 72 -2.85 -7.99 9.00
C LYS A 72 -2.50 -9.28 8.30
N ARG A 73 -2.32 -10.34 9.06
CA ARG A 73 -2.17 -11.69 8.52
C ARG A 73 -3.55 -12.32 8.33
N ALA A 74 -3.64 -13.23 7.38
CA ALA A 74 -4.81 -14.10 7.23
C ALA A 74 -5.00 -14.93 8.52
N ILE A 75 -6.26 -15.12 8.93
CA ILE A 75 -6.64 -16.00 10.04
C ILE A 75 -7.12 -17.31 9.42
N GLY A 76 -6.22 -18.28 9.30
CA GLY A 76 -6.51 -19.56 8.65
C GLY A 76 -7.09 -19.35 7.25
N ALA A 77 -8.20 -20.03 6.96
CA ALA A 77 -8.96 -19.84 5.72
C ALA A 77 -10.14 -18.85 5.86
N GLN A 78 -10.29 -18.19 7.01
CA GLN A 78 -11.48 -17.37 7.32
C GLN A 78 -11.37 -15.93 6.82
N THR A 79 -10.16 -15.35 6.78
CA THR A 79 -9.96 -13.96 6.36
C THR A 79 -8.80 -13.83 5.39
N TRP A 80 -8.89 -12.85 4.49
CA TRP A 80 -7.75 -12.42 3.70
C TRP A 80 -6.75 -11.65 4.57
N GLY A 81 -5.45 -11.80 4.27
CA GLY A 81 -4.40 -10.97 4.84
C GLY A 81 -4.09 -9.77 3.95
N ASP A 82 -3.42 -8.76 4.49
CA ASP A 82 -2.86 -7.69 3.67
C ASP A 82 -1.68 -8.24 2.87
N GLU A 83 -1.69 -8.02 1.56
CA GLU A 83 -0.52 -8.23 0.71
C GLU A 83 0.41 -7.02 0.85
N THR A 84 1.71 -7.29 1.06
CA THR A 84 2.69 -6.25 1.33
C THR A 84 3.81 -6.29 0.31
N GLU A 85 4.17 -5.12 -0.23
CA GLU A 85 5.31 -4.96 -1.12
C GLU A 85 6.24 -3.89 -0.55
N GLY A 86 7.47 -4.29 -0.20
CA GLY A 86 8.41 -3.39 0.47
C GLY A 86 9.11 -2.43 -0.50
N PHE A 87 9.59 -2.94 -1.63
CA PHE A 87 10.29 -2.14 -2.64
C PHE A 87 9.38 -1.91 -3.84
N GLN A 88 9.19 -0.64 -4.20
CA GLN A 88 8.40 -0.24 -5.36
C GLN A 88 9.17 0.75 -6.22
N PHE A 89 9.00 0.65 -7.53
CA PHE A 89 9.67 1.55 -8.47
C PHE A 89 8.79 1.87 -9.68
N SER A 90 9.01 3.03 -10.29
CA SER A 90 8.44 3.40 -11.57
C SER A 90 9.44 4.14 -12.45
N VAL A 91 9.31 3.95 -13.77
CA VAL A 91 10.19 4.53 -14.79
C VAL A 91 9.34 5.23 -15.85
N GLY A 92 9.60 6.51 -16.10
CA GLY A 92 8.89 7.30 -17.09
C GLY A 92 7.50 7.75 -16.63
N ASN A 93 6.50 7.63 -17.50
CA ASN A 93 5.13 8.11 -17.29
C ASN A 93 4.14 7.03 -16.81
N ALA A 94 4.63 5.92 -16.26
CA ALA A 94 3.75 4.92 -15.65
C ALA A 94 3.19 5.49 -14.33
N PHE A 95 1.89 5.78 -14.32
CA PHE A 95 1.09 6.06 -13.13
C PHE A 95 0.20 4.86 -12.83
#